data_AF-G3HSB7-F1
#
_entry.id   AF-G3HSB7-F1
#
_cell.length_a   1.000
_cell.length_b   1.000
_cell.length_c   1.000
_cell.angle_alpha   90.00
_cell.angle_beta   90.00
_cell.angle_gamma   90.00
#
_symmetry.space_group_name_H-M   'P 1'
#
loop_
_entity.id
_entity.type
_entity.pdbx_description
1 polymer ?
#
loop_
_entity_poly.entity_id
_entity_poly.type
_entity_poly.pdbx_seq_one_letter_code
_entity_poly.pdbx_strand_id
1 'polypeptide(L)'
;MGGNAAAQQHEGGVQELVNTFFSFLLRKTDFFVGGEEGMAEKLIRLNFNHHKQLAQKAQREKQAQQETERQEKVERAARLAKEAKAETPGPQIKELIDEEAERLQLEIDQKKDAENHEVQLKNGSLDSPGKQDAEEEKDEKDKGKLKSNLGNGADLPNYRWTQTLSELIWRYPSESASG
;
A
#
# COMPACT_ATOMS: atom_id res chain seq x y z
N MET A 1 4.68 13.78 8.36
CA MET A 1 4.95 15.23 8.33
C MET A 1 5.81 15.47 7.09
N GLY A 2 5.24 16.07 6.05
CA GLY A 2 6.01 16.39 4.82
C GLY A 2 6.69 17.73 5.01
N GLY A 3 8.00 17.72 5.26
CA GLY A 3 8.81 18.94 5.31
C GLY A 3 8.98 19.52 3.92
N ASN A 4 8.71 20.81 3.77
CA ASN A 4 8.94 21.54 2.53
C ASN A 4 10.46 21.66 2.29
N ALA A 5 11.00 20.92 1.32
CA ALA A 5 12.42 20.90 0.96
C ALA A 5 12.97 22.28 0.53
N ALA A 6 12.10 23.20 0.08
CA ALA A 6 12.51 24.54 -0.34
C ALA A 6 12.86 25.49 0.83
N ALA A 7 12.37 25.23 2.04
CA ALA A 7 12.60 26.11 3.19
C ALA A 7 13.90 25.80 3.96
N GLN A 8 14.60 24.72 3.62
CA GLN A 8 15.84 24.29 4.28
C GLN A 8 17.09 25.00 3.73
N GLN A 9 16.98 25.72 2.61
CA GLN A 9 18.10 26.38 1.92
C GLN A 9 18.29 27.86 2.32
N HIS A 10 17.42 28.40 3.18
CA HIS A 10 17.52 29.78 3.70
C HIS A 10 17.68 29.74 5.22
N GLU A 11 18.78 30.31 5.74
CA GLU A 11 19.07 30.37 7.17
C GLU A 11 18.00 31.18 7.94
N GLY A 12 17.31 32.12 7.28
CA GLY A 12 16.15 32.86 7.79
C GLY A 12 14.78 32.26 7.46
N GLY A 13 14.73 31.04 6.93
CA GLY A 13 13.50 30.29 6.65
C GLY A 13 12.56 30.99 5.66
N VAL A 14 11.24 30.84 5.88
CA VAL A 14 10.20 31.34 4.96
C VAL A 14 10.19 32.88 4.88
N GLN A 15 10.54 33.58 5.96
CA GLN A 15 10.55 35.05 5.99
C GLN A 15 11.60 35.61 5.02
N GLU A 16 12.79 35.03 5.00
CA GLU A 16 13.88 35.45 4.11
C GLU A 16 13.56 35.13 2.64
N LEU A 17 12.94 33.98 2.37
CA LEU A 17 12.46 33.63 1.03
C LEU A 17 11.44 34.67 0.51
N VAL A 18 10.48 35.04 1.35
CA VAL A 18 9.47 36.05 1.01
C VAL A 18 10.12 37.43 0.81
N ASN A 19 11.09 37.80 1.64
CA ASN A 19 11.82 39.06 1.50
C ASN A 19 12.66 39.11 0.21
N THR A 20 13.29 37.99 -0.16
CA THR A 20 14.05 37.86 -1.41
C THR A 20 13.14 38.05 -2.63
N PHE A 21 11.95 37.46 -2.59
CA PHE A 21 10.95 37.62 -3.65
C PHE A 21 10.47 39.08 -3.77
N PHE A 22 10.16 39.74 -2.65
CA PHE A 22 9.77 41.15 -2.69
C PHE A 22 10.91 42.08 -3.11
N SER A 23 12.15 41.76 -2.74
CA SER A 23 13.34 42.48 -3.18
C SER A 23 13.52 42.38 -4.70
N PHE A 24 13.24 41.20 -5.28
CA PHE A 24 13.22 41.02 -6.73
C PHE A 24 12.13 41.88 -7.39
N LEU A 25 10.89 41.83 -6.88
CA LEU A 25 9.80 42.66 -7.41
C LEU A 25 10.14 44.15 -7.33
N LEU A 26 10.68 44.62 -6.21
CA LEU A 26 11.08 46.02 -6.05
C LEU A 26 12.11 46.47 -7.10
N ARG A 27 13.06 45.60 -7.46
CA ARG A 27 14.18 45.96 -8.35
C ARG A 27 13.89 45.72 -9.83
N LYS A 28 13.10 44.71 -10.16
CA LYS A 28 12.92 44.21 -11.52
C LYS A 28 11.53 44.47 -12.09
N THR A 29 10.59 44.91 -11.27
CA THR A 29 9.25 45.26 -11.70
C THR A 29 8.86 46.62 -11.13
N ASP A 30 7.84 47.22 -11.73
CA ASP A 30 7.16 48.41 -11.22
C ASP A 30 6.05 48.05 -10.23
N PHE A 31 6.09 46.86 -9.64
CA PHE A 31 4.97 46.31 -8.85
C PHE A 31 4.48 47.23 -7.71
N PHE A 32 5.38 48.00 -7.09
CA PHE A 32 5.05 48.91 -5.99
C PHE A 32 4.79 50.37 -6.43
N VAL A 33 5.15 50.76 -7.66
CA VAL A 33 5.14 52.18 -8.10
C VAL A 33 4.35 52.40 -9.40
N GLY A 34 4.19 51.37 -10.23
CA GLY A 34 3.55 51.43 -11.55
C GLY A 34 2.03 51.32 -11.55
N GLY A 35 1.40 51.07 -10.39
CA GLY A 35 -0.05 50.91 -10.25
C GLY A 35 -0.69 51.94 -9.33
N GLU A 36 -2.03 51.91 -9.27
CA GLU A 36 -2.81 52.69 -8.29
C GLU A 36 -2.45 52.28 -6.86
N GLU A 37 -2.44 53.27 -5.95
CA GLU A 37 -2.09 53.07 -4.55
C GLU A 37 -2.92 51.95 -3.91
N GLY A 38 -2.24 50.96 -3.31
CA GLY A 38 -2.88 49.81 -2.68
C GLY A 38 -3.25 48.63 -3.60
N MET A 39 -3.05 48.72 -4.92
CA MET A 39 -3.30 47.57 -5.82
C MET A 39 -2.35 46.40 -5.58
N ALA A 40 -1.07 46.69 -5.32
CA ALA A 40 -0.07 45.69 -4.96
C ALA A 40 -0.49 44.89 -3.72
N GLU A 41 -0.97 45.59 -2.68
CA GLU A 41 -1.43 44.97 -1.45
C GLU A 41 -2.69 44.11 -1.69
N LYS A 42 -3.67 44.62 -2.45
CA LYS A 42 -4.88 43.87 -2.82
C LYS A 42 -4.52 42.58 -3.55
N LEU A 43 -3.58 42.62 -4.49
CA LEU A 43 -3.15 41.46 -5.26
C LEU A 43 -2.49 40.40 -4.37
N ILE A 44 -1.60 40.82 -3.47
CA ILE A 44 -0.96 39.90 -2.49
C ILE A 44 -2.03 39.29 -1.58
N ARG A 45 -2.92 40.10 -1.01
CA ARG A 45 -4.00 39.63 -0.13
C ARG A 45 -4.93 38.65 -0.84
N LEU A 46 -5.29 38.92 -2.10
CA LEU A 46 -6.15 38.05 -2.90
C LEU A 46 -5.50 36.68 -3.11
N ASN A 47 -4.26 36.65 -3.59
CA ASN A 47 -3.53 35.41 -3.82
C ASN A 47 -3.30 34.64 -2.52
N PHE A 48 -2.90 35.35 -1.45
CA PHE A 48 -2.73 34.74 -0.13
C PHE A 48 -4.02 34.09 0.37
N ASN A 49 -5.15 34.80 0.28
CA ASN A 49 -6.45 34.26 0.71
C ASN A 49 -6.87 33.05 -0.11
N HIS A 50 -6.65 33.06 -1.43
CA HIS A 50 -6.95 31.93 -2.30
C HIS A 50 -6.15 30.67 -1.87
N HIS A 51 -4.83 30.79 -1.72
CA HIS A 51 -4.01 29.66 -1.29
C HIS A 51 -4.29 29.23 0.15
N LYS A 52 -4.59 30.17 1.05
CA LYS A 52 -5.03 29.86 2.42
C LYS A 52 -6.31 29.03 2.42
N GLN A 53 -7.30 29.39 1.60
CA GLN A 53 -8.55 28.62 1.50
C GLN A 53 -8.32 27.20 0.98
N LEU A 54 -7.47 27.04 -0.04
CA LEU A 54 -7.10 25.73 -0.56
C LEU A 54 -6.41 24.87 0.51
N ALA A 55 -5.43 25.43 1.22
CA ALA A 55 -4.74 24.73 2.29
C ALA A 55 -5.69 24.33 3.44
N GLN A 56 -6.58 25.23 3.85
CA GLN A 56 -7.58 24.95 4.89
C GLN A 56 -8.61 23.90 4.45
N LYS A 57 -8.98 23.87 3.18
CA LYS A 57 -9.88 22.85 2.64
C LYS A 57 -9.20 21.48 2.65
N ALA A 58 -7.99 21.38 2.12
CA ALA A 58 -7.22 20.13 2.12
C ALA A 58 -6.96 19.61 3.55
N GLN A 59 -6.66 20.50 4.49
CA GLN A 59 -6.48 20.13 5.89
C GLN A 59 -7.77 19.59 6.52
N ARG A 60 -8.92 20.24 6.28
CA ARG A 60 -10.22 19.79 6.78
C ARG A 60 -10.63 18.45 6.17
N GLU A 61 -10.46 18.26 4.87
CA GLU A 61 -10.77 16.99 4.19
C GLU A 61 -9.92 15.85 4.76
N LYS A 62 -8.63 16.09 4.98
CA LYS A 62 -7.74 15.10 5.59
C LYS A 62 -8.17 14.74 7.02
N GLN A 63 -8.57 15.74 7.81
CA GLN A 63 -9.06 15.51 9.17
C GLN A 63 -10.38 14.74 9.17
N ALA A 64 -11.31 15.10 8.29
CA ALA A 64 -12.59 14.41 8.15
C ALA A 64 -12.41 12.94 7.74
N GLN A 65 -11.53 12.66 6.78
CA GLN A 65 -11.22 11.29 6.35
C GLN A 65 -10.60 10.45 7.49
N GLN A 66 -9.71 11.05 8.28
CA GLN A 66 -9.13 10.35 9.44
C GLN A 66 -10.16 10.08 10.52
N GLU A 67 -11.12 10.99 10.72
CA GLU A 67 -12.19 10.80 11.69
C GLU A 67 -13.18 9.73 11.23
N THR A 68 -13.61 9.72 9.97
CA THR A 68 -14.49 8.68 9.42
C THR A 68 -13.82 7.31 9.47
N GLU A 69 -12.54 7.21 9.08
CA GLU A 69 -11.79 5.95 9.15
C GLU A 69 -11.67 5.45 10.60
N ARG A 70 -11.46 6.36 11.56
CA ARG A 70 -11.40 6.01 12.98
C ARG A 70 -12.76 5.54 13.50
N GLN A 71 -13.85 6.21 13.12
CA GLN A 71 -15.21 5.83 13.51
C GLN A 71 -15.59 4.46 12.93
N GLU A 72 -15.33 4.21 11.65
CA GLU A 72 -15.58 2.92 11.01
C GLU A 72 -14.78 1.77 11.64
N LYS A 73 -13.53 2.02 12.05
CA LYS A 73 -12.71 1.02 12.76
C LYS A 73 -13.31 0.69 14.13
N VAL A 74 -13.75 1.71 14.87
CA VAL A 74 -14.38 1.51 16.20
C VAL A 74 -15.72 0.79 16.05
N GLU A 75 -16.54 1.14 15.06
CA GLU A 75 -17.82 0.48 14.81
C GLU A 75 -17.62 -0.99 14.41
N ARG A 76 -16.69 -1.28 13.50
CA ARG A 76 -16.36 -2.67 13.13
C ARG A 76 -15.86 -3.48 14.32
N ALA A 77 -14.97 -2.92 15.14
CA ALA A 77 -14.48 -3.59 16.34
C ALA A 77 -15.62 -3.84 17.35
N ALA A 78 -16.52 -2.88 17.53
CA ALA A 78 -17.68 -3.02 18.42
C ALA A 78 -18.68 -4.06 17.90
N ARG A 79 -18.88 -4.16 16.58
CA ARG A 79 -19.75 -5.18 15.98
C ARG A 79 -19.17 -6.58 16.16
N LEU A 80 -17.88 -6.78 15.87
CA LEU A 80 -17.19 -8.04 16.10
C LEU A 80 -17.21 -8.45 17.58
N ALA A 81 -17.00 -7.50 18.51
CA ALA A 81 -17.06 -7.79 19.94
C ALA A 81 -18.48 -8.11 20.43
N LYS A 82 -19.53 -7.61 19.77
CA LYS A 82 -20.93 -7.98 20.06
C LYS A 82 -21.28 -9.35 19.48
N GLU A 83 -20.84 -9.65 18.26
CA GLU A 83 -21.01 -10.97 17.62
C GLU A 83 -20.31 -12.05 18.47
N ALA A 84 -19.06 -11.82 18.89
CA ALA A 84 -18.30 -12.73 19.76
C ALA A 84 -18.88 -12.88 21.19
N LYS A 85 -19.74 -11.96 21.65
CA LYS A 85 -20.44 -12.05 22.94
C LYS A 85 -21.86 -12.59 22.84
N ALA A 86 -22.48 -12.48 21.66
CA ALA A 86 -23.77 -13.07 21.35
C ALA A 86 -23.64 -14.57 21.03
N GLU A 87 -22.46 -15.02 20.58
CA GLU A 87 -22.06 -16.41 20.65
C GLU A 87 -21.76 -16.82 22.11
N THR A 88 -22.76 -17.38 22.78
CA THR A 88 -22.57 -18.22 23.98
C THR A 88 -23.35 -19.53 23.79
N PRO A 89 -22.96 -20.61 24.51
CA PRO A 89 -22.32 -21.80 23.99
C PRO A 89 -23.28 -22.76 23.24
N GLY A 90 -23.11 -22.89 21.92
CA GLY A 90 -23.47 -24.13 21.20
C GLY A 90 -22.39 -25.20 21.43
N PRO A 91 -22.66 -26.50 21.20
CA PRO A 91 -21.82 -27.60 21.70
C PRO A 91 -20.35 -27.36 21.35
N GLN A 92 -19.51 -27.33 22.38
CA GLN A 92 -18.07 -27.08 22.28
C GLN A 92 -17.43 -28.09 21.32
N ILE A 93 -17.13 -27.67 20.10
CA ILE A 93 -16.00 -28.24 19.36
C ILE A 93 -14.78 -27.58 19.97
N LYS A 94 -14.25 -28.23 21.00
CA LYS A 94 -12.93 -27.95 21.55
C LYS A 94 -11.95 -28.16 20.39
N GLU A 95 -11.26 -27.12 19.95
CA GLU A 95 -10.07 -27.31 19.13
C GLU A 95 -9.08 -28.09 19.99
N LEU A 96 -9.05 -29.40 19.76
CA LEU A 96 -8.01 -30.27 20.28
C LEU A 96 -6.72 -29.86 19.59
N ILE A 97 -5.80 -29.38 20.40
CA ILE A 97 -4.38 -29.23 20.07
C ILE A 97 -3.93 -30.53 19.39
N ASP A 98 -3.15 -30.39 18.31
CA ASP A 98 -2.72 -31.46 17.38
C ASP A 98 -2.25 -32.77 18.05
N GLU A 99 -1.85 -32.73 19.32
CA GLU A 99 -1.42 -33.85 20.15
C GLU A 99 -2.49 -34.94 20.40
N GLU A 100 -3.80 -34.62 20.40
CA GLU A 100 -4.85 -35.62 20.62
C GLU A 100 -5.35 -36.27 19.31
N ALA A 101 -5.15 -35.59 18.18
CA ALA A 101 -5.38 -36.15 16.84
C ALA A 101 -4.34 -37.25 16.52
N GLU A 102 -3.08 -37.07 16.92
CA GLU A 102 -2.05 -38.12 16.80
C GLU A 102 -2.39 -39.37 17.61
N ARG A 103 -3.00 -39.24 18.80
CA ARG A 103 -3.40 -40.39 19.62
C ARG A 103 -4.53 -41.21 19.00
N LEU A 104 -5.53 -40.54 18.42
CA LEU A 104 -6.61 -41.21 17.70
C LEU A 104 -6.11 -41.87 16.40
N GLN A 105 -5.14 -41.26 15.71
CA GLN A 105 -4.52 -41.85 14.52
C GLN A 105 -3.69 -43.09 14.87
N LEU A 106 -2.91 -43.05 15.95
CA LEU A 106 -2.15 -44.20 16.47
C LEU A 106 -3.05 -45.38 16.87
N GLU A 107 -4.22 -45.12 17.44
CA GLU A 107 -5.14 -46.19 17.86
C GLU A 107 -5.90 -46.82 16.67
N ILE A 108 -6.11 -46.06 15.58
CA ILE A 108 -6.67 -46.55 14.32
C ILE A 108 -5.62 -47.38 13.55
N ASP A 109 -4.36 -46.94 13.51
CA ASP A 109 -3.29 -47.65 12.81
C ASP A 109 -2.94 -48.96 13.54
N GLN A 110 -2.92 -48.99 14.88
CA GLN A 110 -2.74 -50.23 15.65
C GLN A 110 -3.89 -51.25 15.45
N LYS A 111 -5.12 -50.79 15.23
CA LYS A 111 -6.26 -51.67 14.90
C LYS A 111 -6.21 -52.17 13.46
N LYS A 112 -5.70 -51.37 12.52
CA LYS A 112 -5.43 -51.81 11.15
C LYS A 112 -4.28 -52.81 11.07
N ASP A 113 -3.27 -52.70 11.93
CA ASP A 113 -2.15 -53.64 11.97
C ASP A 113 -2.53 -55.02 12.53
N ALA A 114 -3.59 -55.10 13.35
CA ALA A 114 -4.14 -56.38 13.81
C ALA A 114 -5.02 -57.10 12.76
N GLU A 115 -5.57 -56.37 11.79
CA GLU A 115 -6.38 -56.93 10.69
C GLU A 115 -5.54 -57.21 9.42
N ASN A 116 -4.30 -56.71 9.34
CA ASN A 116 -3.42 -56.87 8.17
C ASN A 116 -2.40 -58.03 8.29
N HIS A 117 -2.49 -58.87 9.33
CA HIS A 117 -1.63 -60.05 9.48
C HIS A 117 -2.19 -61.33 8.81
N GLU A 118 -3.23 -61.22 7.98
CA GLU A 118 -3.72 -62.32 7.13
C GLU A 118 -3.62 -62.05 5.61
N VAL A 119 -2.99 -60.96 5.17
CA VAL A 119 -2.75 -60.73 3.74
C VAL A 119 -1.28 -60.37 3.49
N GLN A 120 -0.40 -61.26 3.95
CA GLN A 120 0.84 -61.47 3.22
C GLN A 120 0.50 -61.94 1.79
N LEU A 121 1.35 -61.52 0.85
CA LEU A 121 1.49 -62.02 -0.53
C LEU A 121 0.61 -61.32 -1.57
N LYS A 122 1.06 -60.16 -2.05
CA LYS A 122 1.57 -60.02 -3.44
C LYS A 122 1.91 -58.57 -3.80
N ASN A 123 3.12 -58.43 -4.36
CA ASN A 123 3.59 -57.37 -5.27
C ASN A 123 3.78 -55.99 -4.61
N GLY A 124 4.95 -55.35 -4.55
CA GLY A 124 6.11 -55.40 -5.44
C GLY A 124 6.21 -54.08 -6.22
N SER A 125 7.32 -53.35 -6.01
CA SER A 125 7.90 -52.31 -6.89
C SER A 125 7.71 -50.82 -6.52
N LEU A 126 8.84 -50.16 -6.16
CA LEU A 126 9.46 -48.91 -6.68
C LEU A 126 8.51 -47.79 -7.19
N ASP A 127 8.63 -46.48 -6.92
CA ASP A 127 9.80 -45.59 -6.81
C ASP A 127 9.31 -44.18 -6.35
N SER A 128 10.22 -43.31 -5.88
CA SER A 128 10.00 -41.88 -5.55
C SER A 128 10.78 -41.02 -6.56
N PRO A 129 10.35 -39.80 -7.00
CA PRO A 129 10.60 -38.54 -6.24
C PRO A 129 9.52 -37.42 -6.46
N GLY A 130 9.25 -36.50 -5.51
CA GLY A 130 9.83 -35.14 -5.37
C GLY A 130 9.51 -34.17 -6.55
N LYS A 131 9.10 -32.88 -6.43
CA LYS A 131 8.98 -31.93 -5.31
C LYS A 131 8.33 -30.62 -5.82
N GLN A 132 7.20 -30.24 -5.21
CA GLN A 132 6.74 -28.87 -4.83
C GLN A 132 6.47 -27.78 -5.90
N ASP A 133 5.20 -27.63 -6.24
CA ASP A 133 4.55 -26.36 -6.62
C ASP A 133 4.34 -25.48 -5.38
N ALA A 134 4.63 -24.18 -5.51
CA ALA A 134 4.17 -23.14 -4.58
C ALA A 134 3.33 -22.14 -5.39
N GLU A 135 2.05 -22.48 -5.58
CA GLU A 135 1.04 -21.53 -6.04
C GLU A 135 0.62 -20.64 -4.86
N GLU A 136 1.11 -19.40 -4.83
CA GLU A 136 0.60 -18.36 -3.95
C GLU A 136 -0.83 -17.96 -4.38
N GLU A 137 -1.74 -17.96 -3.41
CA GLU A 137 -3.11 -17.46 -3.49
C GLU A 137 -3.19 -16.14 -4.28
N LYS A 138 -3.81 -16.20 -5.46
CA LYS A 138 -4.24 -14.98 -6.16
C LYS A 138 -5.48 -14.43 -5.49
N ASP A 139 -5.28 -13.37 -4.70
CA ASP A 139 -6.35 -12.51 -4.17
C ASP A 139 -7.31 -12.11 -5.31
N GLU A 140 -8.62 -12.27 -5.10
CA GLU A 140 -9.64 -12.16 -6.14
C GLU A 140 -9.69 -10.75 -6.78
N LYS A 141 -9.09 -9.77 -6.10
CA LYS A 141 -8.94 -8.37 -6.52
C LYS A 141 -7.79 -8.09 -7.52
N ASP A 142 -6.89 -9.06 -7.72
CA ASP A 142 -5.75 -8.92 -8.61
C ASP A 142 -5.89 -9.73 -9.92
N LYS A 143 -7.04 -10.40 -10.10
CA LYS A 143 -7.42 -10.98 -11.39
C LYS A 143 -7.52 -9.89 -12.46
N GLY A 144 -6.54 -9.85 -13.37
CA GLY A 144 -6.52 -8.95 -14.53
C GLY A 144 -5.52 -7.79 -14.44
N LYS A 145 -4.82 -7.59 -13.32
CA LYS A 145 -3.72 -6.62 -13.25
C LYS A 145 -2.42 -7.25 -13.76
N LEU A 146 -1.62 -6.47 -14.49
CA LEU A 146 -0.31 -6.92 -14.95
C LEU A 146 0.64 -7.01 -13.74
N LYS A 147 1.28 -8.17 -13.57
CA LYS A 147 2.31 -8.36 -12.54
C LYS A 147 3.45 -7.37 -12.78
N SER A 148 3.82 -6.61 -11.76
CA SER A 148 4.94 -5.67 -11.86
C SER A 148 6.25 -6.40 -12.12
N ASN A 149 7.15 -5.74 -12.85
CA ASN A 149 8.51 -6.24 -13.03
C ASN A 149 9.37 -5.95 -11.78
N LEU A 150 10.58 -6.53 -11.71
CA LEU A 150 11.50 -6.34 -10.58
C LEU A 150 11.90 -4.86 -10.33
N GLY A 151 11.70 -3.99 -11.32
CA GLY A 151 11.96 -2.56 -11.22
C GLY A 151 10.71 -1.74 -10.92
N ASN A 152 9.69 -2.31 -10.26
CA ASN A 152 8.42 -1.66 -9.91
C ASN A 152 7.71 -0.99 -11.09
N GLY A 153 7.89 -1.52 -12.29
CA GLY A 153 7.22 -1.05 -13.50
C GLY A 153 6.54 -2.18 -14.24
N ALA A 154 6.41 -2.04 -15.56
CA ALA A 154 5.75 -3.02 -16.41
C ALA A 154 6.55 -3.33 -17.67
N ASP A 155 6.42 -4.59 -18.09
CA ASP A 155 6.96 -5.10 -19.34
C ASP A 155 5.78 -5.21 -20.32
N LEU A 156 5.72 -4.33 -21.31
CA LEU A 156 4.72 -4.36 -22.38
C LEU A 156 5.37 -4.80 -23.70
N PRO A 157 4.59 -5.26 -24.69
CA PRO A 157 5.14 -5.76 -25.95
C PRO A 157 6.04 -4.75 -26.69
N ASN A 158 5.69 -3.46 -26.64
CA ASN A 158 6.36 -2.42 -27.43
C ASN A 158 7.31 -1.54 -26.62
N TYR A 159 7.28 -1.64 -25.29
CA TYR A 159 8.16 -0.87 -24.42
C TYR A 159 8.13 -1.44 -23.01
N ARG A 160 9.21 -1.18 -22.27
CA ARG A 160 9.34 -1.56 -20.86
C ARG A 160 9.70 -0.33 -20.04
N TRP A 161 9.20 -0.25 -18.82
CA TRP A 161 9.63 0.79 -17.89
C TRP A 161 9.88 0.26 -16.49
N THR A 162 10.70 0.99 -15.74
CA THR A 162 11.07 0.72 -14.34
C THR A 162 11.10 2.05 -13.57
N GLN A 163 10.74 2.02 -12.30
CA GLN A 163 10.57 3.21 -11.47
C GLN A 163 11.24 3.05 -10.10
N THR A 164 11.82 4.15 -9.61
CA THR A 164 12.16 4.37 -8.20
C THR A 164 11.37 5.57 -7.66
N LEU A 165 11.53 5.93 -6.38
CA LEU A 165 10.88 7.14 -5.84
C LEU A 165 11.37 8.44 -6.52
N SER A 166 12.57 8.41 -7.10
CA SER A 166 13.23 9.59 -7.65
C SER A 166 13.19 9.65 -9.19
N GLU A 167 13.04 8.49 -9.86
CA GLU A 167 13.30 8.38 -11.30
C GLU A 167 12.38 7.37 -12.00
N LEU A 168 12.09 7.64 -13.27
CA LEU A 168 11.35 6.75 -14.18
C LEU A 168 12.19 6.51 -15.44
N ILE A 169 12.50 5.24 -15.73
CA ILE A 169 13.29 4.82 -16.89
C ILE A 169 12.39 4.02 -17.83
N TRP A 170 12.32 4.40 -19.10
CA TRP A 170 11.59 3.69 -20.14
C TRP A 170 12.54 3.25 -21.27
N ARG A 171 12.27 2.09 -21.87
CA ARG A 171 13.05 1.48 -22.95
C ARG A 171 12.12 1.04 -24.07
N TYR A 172 12.47 1.43 -25.29
CA TYR A 172 11.80 0.98 -26.51
C TYR A 172 12.73 0.02 -27.26
N PRO A 173 12.31 -1.22 -27.59
CA PRO A 173 13.09 -2.11 -28.45
C PRO A 173 13.09 -1.54 -29.87
N SER A 174 14.25 -1.09 -30.36
CA SER A 174 14.42 -0.75 -31.77
C SER A 174 14.71 -2.02 -32.57
N GLU A 175 13.97 -2.22 -33.65
CA GLU A 175 14.23 -3.28 -34.62
C GLU A 175 15.54 -2.96 -35.35
N SER A 176 16.67 -3.49 -34.87
CA SER A 176 17.92 -3.45 -35.62
C SER A 176 17.80 -4.46 -36.76
N ALA A 177 17.53 -3.96 -37.96
CA ALA A 177 17.67 -4.73 -39.20
C ALA A 177 19.09 -5.31 -39.25
N SER A 178 19.21 -6.63 -39.11
CA SER A 178 20.43 -7.35 -39.46
C SER A 178 20.67 -7.15 -40.95
N GLY A 179 21.74 -6.42 -41.27
CA GLY A 179 22.30 -6.34 -42.63
C GLY A 179 23.10 -7.59 -42.99
#